data_AF-A0AAX7TNT5-F1
#
_entry.id   AF-A0AAX7TNT5-F1
#
_cell.length_a   1.000
_cell.length_b   1.000
_cell.length_c   1.000
_cell.angle_alpha   90.00
_cell.angle_beta   90.00
_cell.angle_gamma   90.00
#
_symmetry.space_group_name_H-M   'P 1'
#
loop_
_entity.id
_entity.type
_entity.pdbx_description
1 polymer ?
#
loop_
_entity_poly.entity_id
_entity_poly.type
_entity_poly.pdbx_seq_one_letter_code
_entity_poly.pdbx_strand_id
1 'polypeptide(L)'
;LQFLPQVEEMEISWNELMGGLVFLFINLSGGMVATLPRLCVLDVSCNAQLTQESRRGKLKNTHTSGCPAGGSLRCLPSVGELHLSCNKLLAGGLSRLTFHLAHVTHLERLDLHLCCLTRDDLEALIQVLPSLTALTELDVSSNKEVGGVVHLLVSALPVTQMRRLPFNSCYMSNESFTALALAVSYLRTVDISWCKVVGGHLALLLDALQPSVVSELRLCSCELTTDDMQHLAAVCRRGCLSSLRALDLSYNSLVGDNGWCSLFAAGGLGSLEDVDVSLRPSTSAPCSAWLPALLRALPQISALARLAMQRWTADCQEREQLRYCLKKRNRGGEEGRGGQNREGV
;
A
#
# COMPACT_ATOMS: atom_id res chain seq x y z
N LEU A 1 27.14 13.20 12.28
CA LEU A 1 25.82 13.84 12.08
C LEU A 1 25.86 15.35 12.33
N GLN A 2 26.40 15.83 13.46
CA GLN A 2 26.52 17.28 13.73
C GLN A 2 27.32 18.08 12.67
N PHE A 3 28.18 17.42 11.88
CA PHE A 3 28.92 18.03 10.77
C PHE A 3 28.23 17.92 9.40
N LEU A 4 27.01 17.38 9.35
CA LEU A 4 26.26 17.13 8.12
C LEU A 4 24.84 17.73 8.21
N PRO A 5 24.69 19.06 8.34
CA PRO A 5 23.39 19.71 8.52
C PRO A 5 22.49 19.67 7.28
N GLN A 6 23.03 19.23 6.14
CA GLN A 6 22.34 19.13 4.84
C GLN A 6 21.68 17.77 4.62
N VAL A 7 21.74 16.85 5.58
CA VAL A 7 21.14 15.52 5.43
C VAL A 7 19.63 15.64 5.45
N GLU A 8 19.01 15.21 4.34
CA GLU A 8 17.56 15.18 4.14
C GLU A 8 16.99 13.78 4.36
N GLU A 9 17.77 12.75 4.04
CA GLU A 9 17.38 11.35 4.19
C GLU A 9 18.40 10.60 5.02
N MET A 10 17.93 9.78 5.97
CA MET A 10 18.78 8.93 6.79
C MET A 10 18.24 7.50 6.80
N GLU A 11 18.97 6.60 6.18
CA GLU A 11 18.69 5.17 6.17
C GLU A 11 19.56 4.45 7.22
N ILE A 12 18.90 3.81 8.18
CA ILE A 12 19.50 2.98 9.24
C ILE A 12 18.82 1.61 9.20
N SER A 13 18.56 1.08 8.00
CA SER A 13 17.92 -0.20 7.81
C SER A 13 18.89 -1.38 8.06
N TRP A 14 18.36 -2.56 8.36
CA TRP A 14 19.13 -3.83 8.43
C TRP A 14 20.31 -3.86 9.42
N ASN A 15 20.24 -3.10 10.51
CA ASN A 15 21.37 -2.95 11.41
C ASN A 15 21.19 -3.78 12.70
N GLU A 16 21.58 -5.06 12.63
CA GLU A 16 21.42 -6.01 13.75
C GLU A 16 22.15 -5.59 15.04
N LEU A 17 23.28 -4.90 14.91
CA LEU A 17 24.07 -4.39 16.03
C LEU A 17 23.52 -3.09 16.62
N MET A 18 22.79 -2.32 15.80
CA MET A 18 22.27 -1.03 16.20
C MET A 18 20.83 -1.10 16.67
N GLY A 19 20.03 -2.16 16.50
CA GLY A 19 18.61 -2.13 16.86
C GLY A 19 18.31 -1.62 18.29
N GLY A 20 19.03 -2.11 19.31
CA GLY A 20 18.92 -1.55 20.67
C GLY A 20 19.47 -0.13 20.79
N LEU A 21 20.53 0.18 20.04
CA LEU A 21 21.07 1.54 19.90
C LEU A 21 20.13 2.48 19.15
N VAL A 22 19.23 1.99 18.30
CA VAL A 22 18.25 2.78 17.55
C VAL A 22 17.00 3.06 18.39
N PHE A 23 16.59 2.11 19.25
CA PHE A 23 15.66 2.43 20.34
C PHE A 23 16.24 3.56 21.19
N LEU A 24 17.50 3.42 21.60
CA LEU A 24 18.28 4.46 22.28
C LEU A 24 18.52 5.68 21.37
N PHE A 25 18.50 5.57 20.05
CA PHE A 25 18.74 6.68 19.14
C PHE A 25 17.51 7.59 19.09
N ILE A 26 16.33 6.96 19.01
CA ILE A 26 15.02 7.59 19.03
C ILE A 26 14.68 8.08 20.45
N ASN A 27 14.91 7.27 21.50
CA ASN A 27 14.52 7.55 22.89
C ASN A 27 15.60 8.19 23.78
N LEU A 28 16.89 8.10 23.44
CA LEU A 28 18.01 8.55 24.30
C LEU A 28 19.00 9.48 23.55
N SER A 29 19.08 9.41 22.21
CA SER A 29 20.03 10.15 21.38
C SER A 29 19.37 11.17 20.47
N GLY A 30 18.18 11.65 20.86
CA GLY A 30 17.51 12.79 20.24
C GLY A 30 18.47 13.98 20.08
N GLY A 31 19.49 14.12 20.93
CA GLY A 31 20.53 15.15 20.79
C GLY A 31 21.41 15.09 19.53
N MET A 32 21.51 13.96 18.81
CA MET A 32 22.38 13.82 17.62
C MET A 32 21.63 13.89 16.28
N VAL A 33 20.33 13.57 16.28
CA VAL A 33 19.45 13.70 15.11
C VAL A 33 18.67 15.00 15.14
N ALA A 34 18.38 15.55 16.32
CA ALA A 34 17.79 16.89 16.45
C ALA A 34 18.65 18.01 15.87
N THR A 35 19.93 17.72 15.63
CA THR A 35 20.86 18.63 14.95
C THR A 35 20.77 18.55 13.43
N LEU A 36 19.83 17.79 12.86
CA LEU A 36 19.58 17.67 11.42
C LEU A 36 18.28 18.40 11.05
N PRO A 37 18.32 19.74 10.89
CA PRO A 37 17.12 20.55 10.65
C PRO A 37 16.48 20.33 9.27
N ARG A 38 17.13 19.56 8.39
CA ARG A 38 16.63 19.23 7.05
C ARG A 38 16.16 17.79 6.89
N LEU A 39 16.32 16.96 7.92
CA LEU A 39 15.95 15.55 7.84
C LEU A 39 14.43 15.44 7.65
N CYS A 40 14.00 14.97 6.49
CA CYS A 40 12.61 14.77 6.11
C CYS A 40 12.23 13.29 6.06
N VAL A 41 13.19 12.41 5.74
CA VAL A 41 12.97 10.95 5.68
C VAL A 41 13.88 10.24 6.69
N LEU A 42 13.27 9.46 7.57
CA LEU A 42 13.99 8.59 8.50
C LEU A 42 13.53 7.13 8.30
N ASP A 43 14.45 6.31 7.78
CA ASP A 43 14.22 4.89 7.60
C ASP A 43 14.99 4.07 8.65
N VAL A 44 14.24 3.31 9.44
CA VAL A 44 14.72 2.43 10.50
C VAL A 44 14.13 1.02 10.33
N SER A 45 13.80 0.63 9.10
CA SER A 45 13.23 -0.67 8.79
C SER A 45 14.21 -1.82 9.07
N CYS A 46 13.69 -3.04 9.24
CA CYS A 46 14.49 -4.28 9.37
C CYS A 46 15.52 -4.29 10.53
N ASN A 47 15.26 -3.57 11.61
CA ASN A 47 16.05 -3.58 12.84
C ASN A 47 15.48 -4.56 13.86
N ALA A 48 16.00 -5.79 13.83
CA ALA A 48 15.50 -6.90 14.65
C ALA A 48 15.52 -6.64 16.18
N GLN A 49 16.27 -5.65 16.68
CA GLN A 49 16.36 -5.31 18.11
C GLN A 49 15.78 -3.94 18.47
N LEU A 50 14.94 -3.32 17.61
CA LEU A 50 14.47 -1.94 17.77
C LEU A 50 13.77 -1.62 19.11
N THR A 51 13.35 -2.61 19.90
CA THR A 51 12.71 -2.41 21.21
C THR A 51 13.44 -3.11 22.36
N GLN A 52 14.55 -3.82 22.09
CA GLN A 52 15.34 -4.45 23.15
C GLN A 52 16.27 -3.43 23.80
N GLU A 53 15.91 -2.98 24.99
CA GLU A 53 16.92 -2.45 25.91
C GLU A 53 17.94 -3.55 26.19
N SER A 54 19.22 -3.27 25.93
CA SER A 54 20.30 -4.16 26.35
C SER A 54 20.10 -4.49 27.84
N ARG A 55 19.98 -5.78 28.19
CA ARG A 55 19.79 -6.31 29.56
C ARG A 55 20.85 -5.85 30.59
N ARG A 56 21.76 -4.95 30.23
CA ARG A 56 22.83 -4.42 31.07
C ARG A 56 22.51 -3.12 31.83
N GLY A 57 21.30 -2.57 31.74
CA GLY A 57 20.91 -1.44 32.58
C GLY A 57 19.41 -1.40 32.83
N LYS A 58 18.99 -1.62 34.07
CA LYS A 58 17.64 -1.23 34.53
C LYS A 58 17.54 0.29 34.41
N LEU A 59 16.96 0.80 33.32
CA LEU A 59 16.52 2.19 33.27
C LEU A 59 15.20 2.26 34.06
N LYS A 60 15.32 2.76 35.29
CA LYS A 60 14.16 3.17 36.09
C LYS A 60 13.40 4.22 35.29
N ASN A 61 12.10 4.01 35.06
CA ASN A 61 11.17 5.04 34.63
C ASN A 61 11.29 6.24 35.57
N THR A 62 12.00 7.29 35.16
CA THR A 62 11.93 8.59 35.83
C THR A 62 10.98 9.46 35.02
N HIS A 63 9.79 9.66 35.56
CA HIS A 63 8.95 10.81 35.24
C HIS A 63 9.78 12.08 35.53
N THR A 64 10.40 12.66 34.50
CA THR A 64 11.02 13.98 34.59
C THR A 64 10.36 14.89 33.58
N SER A 65 9.45 15.69 34.11
CA SER A 65 8.95 16.94 33.54
C SER A 65 10.11 17.85 33.14
N GLY A 66 10.12 18.28 31.87
CA GLY A 66 11.09 19.21 31.30
C GLY A 66 12.34 18.51 30.77
N CYS A 67 12.55 18.49 29.45
CA CYS A 67 13.69 17.84 28.80
C CYS A 67 15.03 18.31 29.39
N PRO A 68 15.89 17.38 29.84
CA PRO A 68 17.13 17.14 29.11
C PRO A 68 17.57 15.66 29.12
N ALA A 69 18.13 15.18 28.00
CA ALA A 69 18.82 13.88 27.84
C ALA A 69 17.96 12.58 27.78
N GLY A 70 16.69 12.68 27.38
CA GLY A 70 15.93 11.58 26.79
C GLY A 70 15.47 12.00 25.39
N GLY A 71 15.96 11.33 24.36
CA GLY A 71 15.61 11.57 22.97
C GLY A 71 14.10 11.44 22.74
N SER A 72 13.55 12.35 21.95
CA SER A 72 12.12 12.41 21.66
C SER A 72 11.96 12.75 20.20
N LEU A 73 11.05 12.08 19.48
CA LEU A 73 10.70 12.45 18.08
C LEU A 73 10.28 13.93 17.95
N ARG A 74 9.88 14.56 19.07
CA ARG A 74 9.67 16.01 19.19
C ARG A 74 10.85 16.85 18.70
N CYS A 75 12.05 16.30 18.71
CA CYS A 75 13.25 16.99 18.28
C CYS A 75 13.54 16.81 16.78
N LEU A 76 12.64 16.18 16.02
CA LEU A 76 12.70 16.01 14.57
C LEU A 76 11.58 16.84 13.89
N PRO A 77 11.67 18.18 13.92
CA PRO A 77 10.59 19.06 13.47
C PRO A 77 10.31 18.99 11.97
N SER A 78 11.17 18.33 11.19
CA SER A 78 11.10 18.31 9.72
C SER A 78 10.83 16.92 9.14
N VAL A 79 10.83 15.87 9.96
CA VAL A 79 10.60 14.50 9.48
C VAL A 79 9.14 14.34 9.06
N GLY A 80 8.91 14.31 7.75
CA GLY A 80 7.61 14.04 7.13
C GLY A 80 7.38 12.55 6.89
N GLU A 81 8.44 11.74 6.84
CA GLU A 81 8.37 10.32 6.51
C GLU A 81 9.13 9.47 7.51
N LEU A 82 8.44 8.51 8.13
CA LEU A 82 9.00 7.61 9.12
C LEU A 82 8.73 6.16 8.73
N HIS A 83 9.80 5.44 8.40
CA HIS A 83 9.74 4.02 8.06
C HIS A 83 10.24 3.16 9.22
N LEU A 84 9.34 2.33 9.75
CA LEU A 84 9.59 1.40 10.85
C LEU A 84 9.26 -0.04 10.44
N SER A 85 9.12 -0.32 9.15
CA SER A 85 8.69 -1.62 8.64
C SER A 85 9.64 -2.77 8.98
N CYS A 86 9.13 -4.00 8.95
CA CYS A 86 9.87 -5.24 9.22
C CYS A 86 10.51 -5.32 10.62
N ASN A 87 10.06 -4.50 11.58
CA ASN A 87 10.54 -4.52 12.96
C ASN A 87 9.65 -5.40 13.84
N LYS A 88 9.83 -6.72 13.78
CA LYS A 88 8.97 -7.69 14.49
C LYS A 88 8.96 -7.55 16.01
N LEU A 89 10.03 -7.02 16.61
CA LEU A 89 10.07 -6.75 18.05
C LEU A 89 9.36 -5.46 18.45
N LEU A 90 8.86 -4.68 17.48
CA LEU A 90 8.04 -3.50 17.77
C LEU A 90 6.74 -3.87 18.52
N ALA A 91 6.28 -5.10 18.35
CA ALA A 91 5.19 -5.70 19.09
C ALA A 91 5.31 -5.49 20.62
N GLY A 92 4.33 -4.84 21.23
CA GLY A 92 4.25 -4.49 22.65
C GLY A 92 5.09 -3.28 23.06
N GLY A 93 5.86 -2.71 22.13
CA GLY A 93 6.71 -1.53 22.35
C GLY A 93 6.23 -0.27 21.65
N LEU A 94 5.30 -0.38 20.68
CA LEU A 94 4.85 0.76 19.89
C LEU A 94 4.19 1.84 20.77
N SER A 95 3.47 1.43 21.82
CA SER A 95 2.82 2.33 22.78
C SER A 95 3.75 3.37 23.41
N ARG A 96 5.05 3.08 23.52
CA ARG A 96 6.05 4.04 23.99
C ARG A 96 6.37 5.08 22.93
N LEU A 97 6.43 4.67 21.66
CA LEU A 97 6.67 5.56 20.52
C LEU A 97 5.45 6.42 20.21
N THR A 98 4.22 5.93 20.41
CA THR A 98 3.01 6.71 20.11
C THR A 98 2.93 8.01 20.92
N PHE A 99 3.41 8.02 22.17
CA PHE A 99 3.52 9.25 22.96
C PHE A 99 4.38 10.32 22.27
N HIS A 100 5.45 9.91 21.59
CA HIS A 100 6.31 10.82 20.84
C HIS A 100 5.68 11.20 19.49
N LEU A 101 5.04 10.25 18.80
CA LEU A 101 4.33 10.48 17.53
C LEU A 101 3.23 11.55 17.66
N ALA A 102 2.53 11.62 18.80
CA ALA A 102 1.49 12.63 19.04
C ALA A 102 1.96 14.09 18.89
N HIS A 103 3.28 14.32 18.89
CA HIS A 103 3.87 15.65 18.76
C HIS A 103 4.50 15.90 17.38
N VAL A 104 4.49 14.91 16.48
CA VAL A 104 5.01 15.00 15.11
C VAL A 104 3.83 15.22 14.18
N THR A 105 3.12 16.33 14.36
CA THR A 105 1.85 16.61 13.67
C THR A 105 2.03 16.89 12.17
N HIS A 106 3.27 17.17 11.75
CA HIS A 106 3.70 17.36 10.36
C HIS A 106 4.06 16.06 9.64
N LEU A 107 3.94 14.90 10.28
CA LEU A 107 4.23 13.60 9.66
C LEU A 107 3.23 13.33 8.54
N GLU A 108 3.73 13.12 7.32
CA GLU A 108 2.93 12.83 6.13
C GLU A 108 2.82 11.32 5.84
N ARG A 109 3.86 10.55 6.15
CA ARG A 109 3.91 9.10 5.91
C ARG A 109 4.44 8.33 7.12
N LEU A 110 3.70 7.30 7.51
CA LEU A 110 4.09 6.35 8.55
C LEU A 110 4.00 4.92 8.02
N ASP A 111 5.13 4.22 8.01
CA ASP A 111 5.20 2.82 7.58
C ASP A 111 5.51 1.88 8.77
N LEU A 112 4.55 1.01 9.06
CA LEU A 112 4.56 -0.03 10.09
C LEU A 112 4.31 -1.42 9.47
N HIS A 113 4.59 -1.59 8.18
CA HIS A 113 4.46 -2.87 7.47
C HIS A 113 5.22 -3.98 8.19
N LEU A 114 4.60 -5.15 8.40
CA LEU A 114 5.25 -6.36 8.93
C LEU A 114 5.96 -6.16 10.30
N CYS A 115 5.32 -5.43 11.21
CA CYS A 115 5.85 -5.14 12.56
C CYS A 115 5.33 -6.09 13.66
N CYS A 116 4.47 -7.05 13.32
CA CYS A 116 3.81 -7.95 14.27
C CYS A 116 3.02 -7.21 15.36
N LEU A 117 2.37 -6.09 15.01
CA LEU A 117 1.64 -5.23 15.96
C LEU A 117 0.60 -6.02 16.76
N THR A 118 0.60 -5.79 18.08
CA THR A 118 -0.39 -6.33 19.02
C THR A 118 -1.63 -5.43 19.10
N ARG A 119 -2.69 -5.87 19.78
CA ARG A 119 -3.88 -5.04 20.00
C ARG A 119 -3.56 -3.78 20.80
N ASP A 120 -2.78 -3.90 21.86
CA ASP A 120 -2.37 -2.77 22.70
C ASP A 120 -1.58 -1.73 21.88
N ASP A 121 -0.72 -2.19 20.95
CA ASP A 121 0.00 -1.29 20.04
C ASP A 121 -0.96 -0.53 19.12
N LEU A 122 -1.98 -1.22 18.59
CA LEU A 122 -2.98 -0.64 17.71
C LEU A 122 -3.91 0.32 18.46
N GLU A 123 -4.33 0.00 19.68
CA GLU A 123 -5.09 0.90 20.54
C GLU A 123 -4.31 2.18 20.82
N ALA A 124 -3.02 2.05 21.16
CA ALA A 124 -2.14 3.19 21.38
C ALA A 124 -1.95 4.02 20.09
N LEU A 125 -1.87 3.37 18.92
CA LEU A 125 -1.78 4.04 17.63
C LEU A 125 -3.07 4.81 17.34
N ILE A 126 -4.24 4.17 17.47
CA ILE A 126 -5.57 4.75 17.25
C ILE A 126 -5.77 6.01 18.08
N GLN A 127 -5.31 6.03 19.34
CA GLN A 127 -5.41 7.21 20.20
C GLN A 127 -4.60 8.41 19.69
N VAL A 128 -3.53 8.16 18.93
CA VAL A 128 -2.60 9.20 18.47
C VAL A 128 -2.88 9.67 17.04
N LEU A 129 -3.51 8.84 16.19
CA LEU A 129 -3.86 9.19 14.81
C LEU A 129 -4.58 10.54 14.66
N PRO A 130 -5.52 10.96 15.53
CA PRO A 130 -6.17 12.27 15.41
C PRO A 130 -5.22 13.46 15.55
N SER A 131 -4.05 13.27 16.18
CA SER A 131 -3.03 14.31 16.32
C SER A 131 -2.13 14.42 15.07
N LEU A 132 -2.08 13.38 14.23
CA LEU A 132 -1.26 13.33 13.01
C LEU A 132 -2.01 13.98 11.84
N THR A 133 -2.26 15.29 11.95
CA THR A 133 -3.17 16.02 11.05
C THR A 133 -2.67 16.15 9.61
N ALA A 134 -1.36 16.00 9.38
CA ALA A 134 -0.74 16.03 8.05
C ALA A 134 -0.62 14.64 7.39
N LEU A 135 -1.04 13.57 8.08
CA LEU A 135 -0.85 12.21 7.61
C LEU A 135 -1.67 11.96 6.34
N THR A 136 -0.97 11.55 5.28
CA THR A 136 -1.57 11.18 3.99
C THR A 136 -1.39 9.70 3.68
N GLU A 137 -0.41 9.03 4.30
CA GLU A 137 -0.13 7.62 4.09
C GLU A 137 0.15 6.91 5.42
N LEU A 138 -0.56 5.80 5.64
CA LEU A 138 -0.33 4.91 6.77
C LEU A 138 -0.27 3.48 6.25
N ASP A 139 0.91 2.86 6.30
CA ASP A 139 1.05 1.44 6.00
C ASP A 139 1.06 0.62 7.28
N VAL A 140 0.04 -0.20 7.49
CA VAL A 140 -0.06 -1.16 8.60
C VAL A 140 -0.23 -2.59 8.09
N SER A 141 0.09 -2.82 6.82
CA SER A 141 -0.08 -4.09 6.15
C SER A 141 0.77 -5.20 6.76
N SER A 142 0.40 -6.45 6.50
CA SER A 142 1.05 -7.64 7.05
C SER A 142 1.09 -7.70 8.59
N ASN A 143 0.14 -7.04 9.26
CA ASN A 143 -0.09 -7.15 10.69
C ASN A 143 -1.46 -7.79 10.93
N LYS A 144 -1.47 -9.01 11.48
CA LYS A 144 -2.71 -9.83 11.58
C LYS A 144 -3.80 -9.15 12.41
N GLU A 145 -3.45 -8.58 13.55
CA GLU A 145 -4.40 -7.96 14.49
C GLU A 145 -5.06 -6.69 13.92
N VAL A 146 -4.44 -6.02 12.94
CA VAL A 146 -5.00 -4.82 12.28
C VAL A 146 -6.37 -5.12 11.68
N GLY A 147 -6.55 -6.32 11.13
CA GLY A 147 -7.80 -6.71 10.48
C GLY A 147 -9.02 -6.68 11.40
N GLY A 148 -8.84 -6.77 12.73
CA GLY A 148 -9.91 -6.66 13.71
C GLY A 148 -10.28 -5.21 14.08
N VAL A 149 -9.42 -4.24 13.78
CA VAL A 149 -9.54 -2.84 14.27
C VAL A 149 -9.50 -1.81 13.15
N VAL A 150 -9.58 -2.21 11.87
CA VAL A 150 -9.62 -1.27 10.73
C VAL A 150 -10.74 -0.24 10.89
N HIS A 151 -11.90 -0.64 11.41
CA HIS A 151 -13.01 0.29 11.65
C HIS A 151 -12.64 1.41 12.63
N LEU A 152 -11.85 1.11 13.67
CA LEU A 152 -11.33 2.11 14.61
C LEU A 152 -10.24 2.97 13.97
N LEU A 153 -9.33 2.35 13.19
CA LEU A 153 -8.29 3.07 12.47
C LEU A 153 -8.90 4.09 11.49
N VAL A 154 -9.83 3.65 10.65
CA VAL A 154 -10.55 4.52 9.70
C VAL A 154 -11.29 5.64 10.44
N SER A 155 -11.90 5.37 11.58
CA SER A 155 -12.61 6.39 12.37
C SER A 155 -11.67 7.43 13.00
N ALA A 156 -10.43 7.06 13.33
CA ALA A 156 -9.45 7.94 13.96
C ALA A 156 -8.57 8.71 12.97
N LEU A 157 -8.49 8.26 11.72
CA LEU A 157 -7.68 8.90 10.67
C LEU A 157 -8.33 10.19 10.15
N PRO A 158 -7.53 11.17 9.69
CA PRO A 158 -8.01 12.28 8.88
C PRO A 158 -8.33 11.81 7.45
N VAL A 159 -9.35 10.95 7.29
CA VAL A 159 -9.64 10.17 6.07
C VAL A 159 -9.71 11.03 4.80
N THR A 160 -10.20 12.27 4.89
CA THR A 160 -10.34 13.18 3.74
C THR A 160 -9.00 13.59 3.11
N GLN A 161 -7.89 13.47 3.83
CA GLN A 161 -6.54 13.79 3.35
C GLN A 161 -5.74 12.54 2.97
N MET A 162 -6.21 11.36 3.36
CA MET A 162 -5.53 10.09 3.13
C MET A 162 -5.49 9.76 1.64
N ARG A 163 -4.31 9.37 1.16
CA ARG A 163 -4.06 8.97 -0.23
C ARG A 163 -3.80 7.48 -0.35
N ARG A 164 -3.07 6.89 0.61
CA ARG A 164 -2.73 5.47 0.64
C ARG A 164 -2.96 4.88 2.02
N LEU A 165 -3.69 3.78 2.07
CA LEU A 165 -3.99 3.05 3.30
C LEU A 165 -4.05 1.55 3.00
N PRO A 166 -2.89 0.90 2.77
CA PRO A 166 -2.83 -0.52 2.46
C PRO A 166 -3.16 -1.38 3.70
N PHE A 167 -4.01 -2.39 3.49
CA PHE A 167 -4.37 -3.41 4.48
C PHE A 167 -4.08 -4.83 3.96
N ASN A 168 -3.16 -4.97 3.02
CA ASN A 168 -2.81 -6.30 2.49
C ASN A 168 -2.28 -7.22 3.59
N SER A 169 -2.63 -8.50 3.49
CA SER A 169 -2.25 -9.54 4.47
C SER A 169 -2.70 -9.23 5.91
N CYS A 170 -3.74 -8.41 6.09
CA CYS A 170 -4.42 -8.23 7.38
C CYS A 170 -5.58 -9.24 7.48
N TYR A 171 -5.83 -9.81 8.66
CA TYR A 171 -6.94 -10.76 8.86
C TYR A 171 -8.26 -10.00 9.04
N MET A 172 -8.70 -9.35 7.96
CA MET A 172 -9.79 -8.38 7.98
C MET A 172 -11.14 -9.02 8.29
N SER A 173 -11.85 -8.46 9.27
CA SER A 173 -13.24 -8.83 9.60
C SER A 173 -14.26 -8.17 8.66
N ASN A 174 -15.50 -8.67 8.63
CA ASN A 174 -16.58 -8.07 7.84
C ASN A 174 -16.87 -6.62 8.24
N GLU A 175 -16.84 -6.33 9.54
CA GLU A 175 -17.02 -4.98 10.08
C GLU A 175 -15.92 -4.04 9.61
N SER A 176 -14.66 -4.47 9.72
CA SER A 176 -13.49 -3.76 9.23
C SER A 176 -13.56 -3.49 7.72
N PHE A 177 -14.01 -4.47 6.92
CA PHE A 177 -14.18 -4.29 5.49
C PHE A 177 -15.28 -3.28 5.14
N THR A 178 -16.40 -3.30 5.88
CA THR A 178 -17.51 -2.35 5.70
C THR A 178 -17.05 -0.92 6.05
N ALA A 179 -16.28 -0.76 7.12
CA ALA A 179 -15.70 0.53 7.49
C ALA A 179 -14.69 1.04 6.44
N LEU A 180 -13.88 0.14 5.86
CA LEU A 180 -12.97 0.51 4.77
C LEU A 180 -13.72 1.04 3.54
N ALA A 181 -14.89 0.46 3.21
CA ALA A 181 -15.72 0.96 2.11
C ALA A 181 -16.14 2.44 2.33
N LEU A 182 -16.27 2.92 3.57
CA LEU A 182 -16.56 4.33 3.83
C LEU A 182 -15.35 5.24 3.54
N ALA A 183 -14.13 4.74 3.74
CA ALA A 183 -12.89 5.46 3.51
C ALA A 183 -12.42 5.45 2.05
N VAL A 184 -12.80 4.44 1.27
CA VAL A 184 -12.26 4.20 -0.08
C VAL A 184 -12.47 5.36 -1.05
N SER A 185 -13.52 6.16 -0.83
CA SER A 185 -13.89 7.32 -1.66
C SER A 185 -12.81 8.40 -1.72
N TYR A 186 -11.86 8.41 -0.77
CA TYR A 186 -10.75 9.37 -0.70
C TYR A 186 -9.41 8.77 -1.14
N LEU A 187 -9.31 7.45 -1.25
CA LEU A 187 -8.03 6.75 -1.45
C LEU A 187 -7.65 6.67 -2.94
N ARG A 188 -6.39 6.98 -3.24
CA ARG A 188 -5.81 6.79 -4.58
C ARG A 188 -5.30 5.38 -4.81
N THR A 189 -4.84 4.72 -3.76
CA THR A 189 -4.34 3.34 -3.79
C THR A 189 -5.10 2.53 -2.76
N VAL A 190 -5.71 1.45 -3.24
CA VAL A 190 -6.45 0.49 -2.41
C VAL A 190 -5.79 -0.87 -2.58
N ASP A 191 -5.08 -1.31 -1.55
CA ASP A 191 -4.46 -2.63 -1.51
C ASP A 191 -5.03 -3.43 -0.34
N ILE A 192 -5.87 -4.41 -0.68
CA ILE A 192 -6.47 -5.36 0.27
C ILE A 192 -6.16 -6.79 -0.16
N SER A 193 -5.01 -6.97 -0.83
CA SER A 193 -4.52 -8.28 -1.24
C SER A 193 -4.40 -9.23 -0.04
N TRP A 194 -4.65 -10.52 -0.26
CA TRP A 194 -4.62 -11.58 0.76
C TRP A 194 -5.70 -11.47 1.84
N CYS A 195 -6.76 -10.69 1.60
CA CYS A 195 -7.93 -10.60 2.46
C CYS A 195 -9.09 -11.40 1.87
N LYS A 196 -9.35 -12.60 2.40
CA LYS A 196 -10.40 -13.51 1.91
C LYS A 196 -11.82 -12.98 2.07
N VAL A 197 -12.03 -12.06 3.02
CA VAL A 197 -13.32 -11.43 3.29
C VAL A 197 -13.89 -10.67 2.08
N VAL A 198 -13.01 -10.27 1.16
CA VAL A 198 -13.38 -9.51 -0.04
C VAL A 198 -14.20 -10.36 -1.01
N GLY A 199 -13.91 -11.66 -1.11
CA GLY A 199 -14.67 -12.60 -1.94
C GLY A 199 -16.16 -12.60 -1.57
N GLY A 200 -17.02 -12.37 -2.57
CA GLY A 200 -18.47 -12.29 -2.43
C GLY A 200 -19.00 -10.96 -1.87
N HIS A 201 -18.12 -10.05 -1.45
CA HIS A 201 -18.49 -8.77 -0.85
C HIS A 201 -17.91 -7.56 -1.59
N LEU A 202 -17.19 -7.76 -2.70
CA LEU A 202 -16.47 -6.68 -3.39
C LEU A 202 -17.40 -5.53 -3.81
N ALA A 203 -18.67 -5.82 -4.10
CA ALA A 203 -19.69 -4.83 -4.41
C ALA A 203 -19.77 -3.69 -3.36
N LEU A 204 -19.65 -3.99 -2.07
CA LEU A 204 -19.70 -2.98 -0.99
C LEU A 204 -18.60 -1.93 -1.13
N LEU A 205 -17.40 -2.37 -1.50
CA LEU A 205 -16.27 -1.47 -1.72
C LEU A 205 -16.40 -0.72 -3.05
N LEU A 206 -16.79 -1.42 -4.10
CA LEU A 206 -16.91 -0.84 -5.44
C LEU A 206 -18.01 0.21 -5.56
N ASP A 207 -19.14 0.02 -4.88
CA ASP A 207 -20.25 0.98 -4.88
C ASP A 207 -19.92 2.27 -4.12
N ALA A 208 -18.96 2.22 -3.19
CA ALA A 208 -18.47 3.38 -2.46
C ALA A 208 -17.36 4.15 -3.20
N LEU A 209 -16.85 3.63 -4.32
CA LEU A 209 -15.82 4.30 -5.12
C LEU A 209 -16.38 5.56 -5.77
N GLN A 210 -15.66 6.66 -5.62
CA GLN A 210 -15.92 7.88 -6.38
C GLN A 210 -15.20 7.83 -7.74
N PRO A 211 -15.82 8.34 -8.81
CA PRO A 211 -15.19 8.35 -10.12
C PRO A 211 -13.85 9.07 -10.11
N SER A 212 -12.87 8.46 -10.78
CA SER A 212 -11.56 9.08 -11.07
C SER A 212 -10.66 9.36 -9.87
N VAL A 213 -10.98 8.84 -8.68
CA VAL A 213 -10.10 8.97 -7.49
C VAL A 213 -9.06 7.86 -7.44
N VAL A 214 -9.48 6.60 -7.65
CA VAL A 214 -8.61 5.43 -7.52
C VAL A 214 -7.70 5.28 -8.75
N SER A 215 -6.40 5.24 -8.48
CA SER A 215 -5.33 5.00 -9.45
C SER A 215 -4.79 3.57 -9.39
N GLU A 216 -4.85 2.92 -8.23
CA GLU A 216 -4.34 1.57 -8.05
C GLU A 216 -5.32 0.74 -7.21
N LEU A 217 -5.70 -0.43 -7.73
CA LEU A 217 -6.56 -1.39 -7.05
C LEU A 217 -5.89 -2.76 -7.07
N ARG A 218 -5.53 -3.27 -5.89
CA ARG A 218 -4.88 -4.57 -5.71
C ARG A 218 -5.74 -5.48 -4.86
N LEU A 219 -6.19 -6.57 -5.48
CA LEU A 219 -7.07 -7.59 -4.94
C LEU A 219 -6.45 -8.98 -5.15
N CYS A 220 -5.12 -9.07 -5.04
CA CYS A 220 -4.40 -10.34 -5.21
C CYS A 220 -4.84 -11.34 -4.14
N SER A 221 -5.18 -12.57 -4.53
CA SER A 221 -5.58 -13.66 -3.61
C SER A 221 -6.69 -13.27 -2.61
N CYS A 222 -7.76 -12.65 -3.10
CA CYS A 222 -8.91 -12.19 -2.31
C CYS A 222 -10.10 -13.17 -2.30
N GLU A 223 -9.96 -14.35 -2.93
CA GLU A 223 -11.06 -15.31 -3.14
C GLU A 223 -12.22 -14.71 -3.93
N LEU A 224 -11.91 -13.84 -4.91
CA LEU A 224 -12.91 -13.19 -5.76
C LEU A 224 -13.76 -14.23 -6.52
N THR A 225 -15.06 -13.97 -6.57
CA THR A 225 -16.06 -14.79 -7.25
C THR A 225 -16.35 -14.25 -8.66
N THR A 226 -17.09 -15.02 -9.46
CA THR A 226 -17.58 -14.54 -10.75
C THR A 226 -18.49 -13.32 -10.60
N ASP A 227 -19.29 -13.26 -9.54
CA ASP A 227 -20.21 -12.15 -9.28
C ASP A 227 -19.43 -10.88 -8.93
N ASP A 228 -18.37 -10.97 -8.12
CA ASP A 228 -17.50 -9.83 -7.82
C ASP A 228 -16.93 -9.20 -9.11
N MET A 229 -16.56 -10.04 -10.07
CA MET A 229 -16.03 -9.59 -11.37
C MET A 229 -17.10 -8.96 -12.26
N GLN A 230 -18.35 -9.43 -12.18
CA GLN A 230 -19.48 -8.78 -12.86
C GLN A 230 -19.77 -7.40 -12.26
N HIS A 231 -19.67 -7.25 -10.94
CA HIS A 231 -19.79 -5.94 -10.28
C HIS A 231 -18.64 -5.02 -10.67
N LEU A 232 -17.40 -5.52 -10.70
CA LEU A 232 -16.25 -4.76 -11.19
C LEU A 232 -16.47 -4.28 -12.63
N ALA A 233 -16.96 -5.16 -13.51
CA ALA A 233 -17.35 -4.81 -14.88
C ALA A 233 -18.45 -3.74 -14.94
N ALA A 234 -19.45 -3.78 -14.05
CA ALA A 234 -20.49 -2.77 -13.97
C ALA A 234 -19.92 -1.40 -13.56
N VAL A 235 -19.02 -1.36 -12.58
CA VAL A 235 -18.35 -0.15 -12.11
C VAL A 235 -17.41 0.43 -13.17
N CYS A 236 -16.72 -0.42 -13.94
CA CYS A 236 -15.96 -0.02 -15.13
C CYS A 236 -16.85 0.69 -16.17
N ARG A 237 -18.03 0.12 -16.48
CA ARG A 237 -19.00 0.72 -17.43
C ARG A 237 -19.52 2.08 -16.97
N ARG A 238 -19.65 2.29 -15.66
CA ARG A 238 -20.05 3.58 -15.08
C ARG A 238 -18.94 4.63 -15.15
N GLY A 239 -17.72 4.25 -15.55
CA GLY A 239 -16.57 5.15 -15.65
C GLY A 239 -15.89 5.44 -14.31
N CYS A 240 -16.27 4.74 -13.23
CA CYS A 240 -15.69 4.99 -11.91
C CYS A 240 -14.18 4.69 -11.86
N LEU A 241 -13.74 3.70 -12.65
CA LEU A 241 -12.34 3.26 -12.75
C LEU A 241 -11.59 3.87 -13.95
N SER A 242 -12.07 4.98 -14.51
CA SER A 242 -11.48 5.64 -15.68
C SER A 242 -10.03 6.14 -15.45
N SER A 243 -9.66 6.43 -14.21
CA SER A 243 -8.31 6.87 -13.80
C SER A 243 -7.42 5.75 -13.27
N LEU A 244 -7.91 4.50 -13.29
CA LEU A 244 -7.17 3.35 -12.79
C LEU A 244 -5.98 3.06 -13.70
N ARG A 245 -4.78 3.03 -13.10
CA ARG A 245 -3.48 2.76 -13.75
C ARG A 245 -2.96 1.37 -13.43
N ALA A 246 -3.21 0.84 -12.24
CA ALA A 246 -2.82 -0.53 -11.88
C ALA A 246 -4.01 -1.33 -11.37
N LEU A 247 -4.18 -2.54 -11.90
CA LEU A 247 -5.18 -3.51 -11.49
C LEU A 247 -4.53 -4.88 -11.27
N ASP A 248 -4.47 -5.31 -10.02
CA ASP A 248 -4.01 -6.66 -9.67
C ASP A 248 -5.18 -7.51 -9.21
N LEU A 249 -5.52 -8.53 -10.01
CA LEU A 249 -6.53 -9.54 -9.74
C LEU A 249 -5.91 -10.94 -9.67
N SER A 250 -4.59 -11.04 -9.53
CA SER A 250 -3.87 -12.30 -9.53
C SER A 250 -4.31 -13.22 -8.40
N TYR A 251 -4.13 -14.53 -8.61
CA TYR A 251 -4.41 -15.58 -7.63
C TYR A 251 -5.88 -15.71 -7.20
N ASN A 252 -6.81 -15.21 -8.02
CA ASN A 252 -8.26 -15.40 -7.85
C ASN A 252 -8.81 -16.51 -8.76
N SER A 253 -8.47 -17.76 -8.44
CA SER A 253 -8.84 -18.95 -9.23
C SER A 253 -10.33 -19.33 -9.18
N LEU A 254 -11.13 -18.69 -8.32
CA LEU A 254 -12.57 -18.94 -8.20
C LEU A 254 -13.40 -18.17 -9.25
N VAL A 255 -12.78 -17.18 -9.91
CA VAL A 255 -13.42 -16.43 -10.99
C VAL A 255 -13.56 -17.34 -12.22
N GLY A 256 -14.80 -17.57 -12.64
CA GLY A 256 -15.10 -18.29 -13.87
C GLY A 256 -14.91 -17.42 -15.11
N ASP A 257 -14.84 -18.06 -16.28
CA ASP A 257 -14.60 -17.39 -17.57
C ASP A 257 -15.56 -16.23 -17.86
N ASN A 258 -16.83 -16.37 -17.46
CA ASN A 258 -17.84 -15.31 -17.62
C ASN A 258 -17.47 -14.03 -16.87
N GLY A 259 -16.79 -14.12 -15.72
CA GLY A 259 -16.32 -12.98 -14.95
C GLY A 259 -15.21 -12.23 -15.69
N TRP A 260 -14.22 -12.96 -16.19
CA TRP A 260 -13.13 -12.41 -17.01
C TRP A 260 -13.65 -11.78 -18.31
N CYS A 261 -14.54 -12.47 -19.02
CA CYS A 261 -15.24 -11.94 -20.20
C CYS A 261 -15.94 -10.63 -19.90
N SER A 262 -16.69 -10.57 -18.80
CA SER A 262 -17.45 -9.38 -18.41
C SER A 262 -16.54 -8.20 -18.12
N LEU A 263 -15.44 -8.42 -17.39
CA LEU A 263 -14.48 -7.36 -17.06
C LEU A 263 -13.85 -6.77 -18.33
N PHE A 264 -13.31 -7.61 -19.22
CA PHE A 264 -12.65 -7.10 -20.42
C PHE A 264 -13.64 -6.53 -21.45
N ALA A 265 -14.89 -7.03 -21.48
CA ALA A 265 -15.94 -6.46 -22.31
C ALA A 265 -16.52 -5.15 -21.78
N ALA A 266 -16.31 -4.81 -20.50
CA ALA A 266 -16.90 -3.63 -19.86
C ALA A 266 -16.45 -2.30 -20.46
N GLY A 267 -15.21 -2.23 -20.96
CA GLY A 267 -14.56 -0.96 -21.30
C GLY A 267 -14.23 -0.14 -20.05
N GLY A 268 -13.98 1.16 -20.21
CA GLY A 268 -13.73 2.08 -19.09
C GLY A 268 -12.35 1.99 -18.43
N LEU A 269 -11.46 1.12 -18.93
CA LEU A 269 -10.10 0.90 -18.42
C LEU A 269 -9.03 1.56 -19.30
N GLY A 270 -9.33 2.72 -19.92
CA GLY A 270 -8.45 3.33 -20.93
C GLY A 270 -7.08 3.76 -20.41
N SER A 271 -7.00 4.16 -19.15
CA SER A 271 -5.80 4.66 -18.46
C SER A 271 -4.96 3.55 -17.82
N LEU A 272 -5.36 2.29 -17.94
CA LEU A 272 -4.75 1.18 -17.23
C LEU A 272 -3.39 0.84 -17.84
N GLU A 273 -2.33 0.96 -17.05
CA GLU A 273 -0.92 0.76 -17.40
C GLU A 273 -0.42 -0.65 -17.04
N ASP A 274 -0.93 -1.20 -15.94
CA ASP A 274 -0.49 -2.48 -15.37
C ASP A 274 -1.69 -3.36 -15.01
N VAL A 275 -1.70 -4.58 -15.54
CA VAL A 275 -2.74 -5.57 -15.27
C VAL A 275 -2.08 -6.89 -14.92
N ASP A 276 -2.43 -7.44 -13.76
CA ASP A 276 -2.08 -8.80 -13.39
C ASP A 276 -3.34 -9.66 -13.19
N VAL A 277 -3.47 -10.70 -13.99
CA VAL A 277 -4.53 -11.73 -13.90
C VAL A 277 -3.93 -13.13 -13.74
N SER A 278 -2.68 -13.23 -13.30
CA SER A 278 -1.95 -14.49 -13.20
C SER A 278 -2.60 -15.47 -12.22
N LEU A 279 -2.55 -16.75 -12.55
CA LEU A 279 -3.00 -17.81 -11.64
C LEU A 279 -1.90 -18.17 -10.64
N ARG A 280 -2.27 -18.84 -9.54
CA ARG A 280 -1.31 -19.31 -8.54
C ARG A 280 -0.28 -20.24 -9.20
N PRO A 281 0.96 -20.32 -8.67
CA PRO A 281 1.99 -21.20 -9.22
C PRO A 281 1.58 -22.67 -9.32
N SER A 282 0.69 -23.14 -8.45
CA SER A 282 0.17 -24.51 -8.41
C SER A 282 -1.02 -24.77 -9.34
N THR A 283 -1.53 -23.75 -10.03
CA THR A 283 -2.75 -23.83 -10.84
C THR A 283 -2.47 -23.44 -12.28
N SER A 284 -3.19 -24.06 -13.22
CA SER A 284 -3.21 -23.66 -14.63
C SER A 284 -4.60 -23.88 -15.19
N ALA A 285 -5.07 -22.95 -16.02
CA ALA A 285 -6.39 -23.02 -16.65
C ALA A 285 -6.34 -22.49 -18.08
N PRO A 286 -7.22 -22.96 -18.99
CA PRO A 286 -7.35 -22.38 -20.31
C PRO A 286 -7.89 -20.95 -20.24
N CYS A 287 -7.45 -20.09 -21.13
CA CYS A 287 -7.97 -18.72 -21.28
C CYS A 287 -8.79 -18.51 -22.56
N SER A 288 -8.97 -19.54 -23.38
CA SER A 288 -9.62 -19.47 -24.69
C SER A 288 -11.03 -18.86 -24.63
N ALA A 289 -11.76 -19.08 -23.54
CA ALA A 289 -13.10 -18.55 -23.34
C ALA A 289 -13.14 -17.01 -23.23
N TRP A 290 -12.14 -16.39 -22.59
CA TRP A 290 -12.15 -14.95 -22.27
C TRP A 290 -11.06 -14.15 -22.98
N LEU A 291 -10.03 -14.79 -23.53
CA LEU A 291 -8.96 -14.15 -24.30
C LEU A 291 -9.51 -13.31 -25.48
N PRO A 292 -10.54 -13.73 -26.24
CA PRO A 292 -11.10 -12.89 -27.29
C PRO A 292 -11.72 -11.58 -26.77
N ALA A 293 -12.25 -11.55 -25.54
CA ALA A 293 -12.73 -10.33 -24.92
C ALA A 293 -11.56 -9.40 -24.58
N LEU A 294 -10.48 -9.94 -24.01
CA LEU A 294 -9.25 -9.18 -23.76
C LEU A 294 -8.67 -8.61 -25.06
N LEU A 295 -8.51 -9.42 -26.11
CA LEU A 295 -7.96 -8.97 -27.39
C LEU A 295 -8.76 -7.82 -28.01
N ARG A 296 -10.09 -7.82 -27.85
CA ARG A 296 -10.97 -6.71 -28.27
C ARG A 296 -10.85 -5.48 -27.38
N ALA A 297 -10.54 -5.66 -26.10
CA ALA A 297 -10.36 -4.58 -25.14
C ALA A 297 -8.99 -3.87 -25.28
N LEU A 298 -7.93 -4.61 -25.65
CA LEU A 298 -6.55 -4.10 -25.71
C LEU A 298 -6.39 -2.77 -26.48
N PRO A 299 -7.06 -2.52 -27.63
CA PRO A 299 -6.98 -1.23 -28.32
C PRO A 299 -7.56 -0.05 -27.51
N GLN A 300 -8.54 -0.31 -26.65
CA GLN A 300 -9.16 0.69 -25.79
C GLN A 300 -8.32 0.98 -24.55
N ILE A 301 -7.57 -0.02 -24.07
CA ILE A 301 -6.65 0.09 -22.93
C ILE A 301 -5.33 0.68 -23.42
N SER A 302 -5.33 1.89 -23.96
CA SER A 302 -4.21 2.47 -24.72
C SER A 302 -2.94 2.76 -23.90
N ALA A 303 -3.02 2.81 -22.55
CA ALA A 303 -1.90 3.09 -21.66
C ALA A 303 -1.11 1.84 -21.16
N LEU A 304 -1.70 0.64 -21.17
CA LEU A 304 -1.10 -0.64 -20.79
C LEU A 304 0.34 -0.86 -21.28
N ALA A 305 1.26 -0.86 -20.33
CA ALA A 305 2.66 -1.20 -20.47
C ALA A 305 2.95 -2.65 -20.05
N ARG A 306 2.21 -3.17 -19.06
CA ARG A 306 2.42 -4.50 -18.50
C ARG A 306 1.12 -5.30 -18.41
N LEU A 307 1.13 -6.48 -19.01
CA LEU A 307 0.09 -7.50 -18.84
C LEU A 307 0.74 -8.78 -18.31
N ALA A 308 0.48 -9.09 -17.05
CA ALA A 308 0.86 -10.35 -16.42
C ALA A 308 -0.31 -11.34 -16.50
N MET A 309 -0.08 -12.44 -17.19
CA MET A 309 -1.06 -13.50 -17.43
C MET A 309 -0.36 -14.86 -17.31
N GLN A 310 0.31 -15.08 -16.19
CA GLN A 310 1.07 -16.31 -15.99
C GLN A 310 0.13 -17.49 -15.74
N ARG A 311 0.57 -18.68 -16.20
CA ARG A 311 -0.10 -19.97 -15.98
C ARG A 311 -1.46 -20.16 -16.66
N TRP A 312 -1.84 -19.25 -17.55
CA TRP A 312 -2.92 -19.48 -18.48
C TRP A 312 -2.45 -20.31 -19.69
N THR A 313 -3.26 -21.29 -20.09
CA THR A 313 -3.04 -22.08 -21.30
C THR A 313 -3.85 -21.50 -22.45
N ALA A 314 -3.21 -21.43 -23.61
CA ALA A 314 -3.76 -20.92 -24.87
C ALA A 314 -3.14 -21.76 -25.99
N ASP A 315 -3.88 -21.94 -27.07
CA ASP A 315 -3.36 -22.61 -28.25
C ASP A 315 -2.27 -21.77 -28.96
N CYS A 316 -1.66 -22.32 -30.01
CA CYS A 316 -0.58 -21.63 -30.72
C CYS A 316 -1.07 -20.34 -31.40
N GLN A 317 -2.27 -20.35 -31.96
CA GLN A 317 -2.85 -19.23 -32.70
C GLN A 317 -3.21 -18.09 -31.74
N GLU A 318 -3.86 -18.38 -30.62
CA GLU A 318 -4.20 -17.47 -29.54
C GLU A 318 -2.95 -16.78 -28.96
N ARG A 319 -1.87 -17.54 -28.74
CA ARG A 319 -0.59 -16.99 -28.26
C ARG A 319 0.05 -16.06 -29.27
N GLU A 320 0.02 -16.41 -30.54
CA GLU A 320 0.55 -15.56 -31.61
C GLU A 320 -0.25 -14.28 -31.75
N GLN A 321 -1.59 -14.35 -31.71
CA GLN A 321 -2.48 -13.19 -31.73
C GLN A 321 -2.21 -12.24 -30.56
N LEU A 322 -2.11 -12.76 -29.34
CA LEU A 322 -1.80 -11.95 -28.16
C LEU A 322 -0.44 -11.27 -28.28
N ARG A 323 0.61 -12.01 -28.69
CA ARG A 323 1.94 -11.45 -28.91
C ARG A 323 1.96 -10.39 -30.00
N TYR A 324 1.24 -10.61 -31.10
CA TYR A 324 1.15 -9.66 -32.20
C TYR A 324 0.48 -8.35 -31.75
N CYS A 325 -0.65 -8.43 -31.04
CA CYS A 325 -1.35 -7.26 -30.50
C CYS A 325 -0.46 -6.45 -29.54
N LEU A 326 0.25 -7.14 -28.63
CA LEU A 326 1.16 -6.48 -27.68
C LEU A 326 2.39 -5.85 -28.37
N LYS A 327 2.97 -6.52 -29.38
CA LYS A 327 4.12 -5.98 -30.15
C LYS A 327 3.76 -4.78 -31.02
N LYS A 328 2.62 -4.83 -31.73
CA LYS A 328 2.15 -3.73 -32.59
C LYS A 328 2.02 -2.44 -31.78
N ARG A 329 1.57 -2.58 -30.54
CA ARG A 329 1.40 -1.50 -29.59
C ARG A 329 2.72 -0.90 -29.11
N ASN A 330 3.70 -1.73 -28.74
CA ASN A 330 5.02 -1.22 -28.33
C ASN A 330 5.70 -0.41 -29.44
N ARG A 331 5.52 -0.81 -30.71
CA ARG A 331 6.06 -0.06 -31.86
C ARG A 331 5.34 1.27 -32.10
N GLY A 332 4.01 1.31 -31.96
CA GLY A 332 3.24 2.57 -32.07
C GLY A 332 3.55 3.58 -30.97
N GLY A 333 3.97 3.13 -29.79
CA GLY A 333 4.43 3.99 -28.68
C GLY A 333 5.80 4.64 -28.91
N GLU A 334 6.68 4.01 -29.69
CA GLU A 334 7.99 4.56 -30.06
C GLU A 334 7.89 5.59 -31.20
N GLU A 335 7.02 5.36 -32.19
CA GLU A 335 6.76 6.36 -33.26
C GLU A 335 6.08 7.63 -32.73
N GLY A 336 5.28 7.53 -31.65
CA GLY A 336 4.67 8.68 -30.98
C GLY A 336 5.63 9.52 -30.12
N ARG A 337 6.80 8.99 -29.74
CA ARG A 337 7.85 9.73 -28.99
C ARG A 337 8.92 10.35 -29.89
N GLY A 338 8.98 9.99 -31.17
CA GLY A 338 9.93 10.52 -32.15
C GLY A 338 9.44 11.72 -32.98
N GLY A 339 8.17 12.10 -32.85
CA GLY A 339 7.52 13.09 -33.73
C GLY A 339 7.58 14.57 -33.31
N GLN A 340 8.23 14.91 -32.20
CA GLN A 340 8.42 16.30 -31.76
C GLN A 340 9.91 16.64 -31.69
N ASN A 341 10.59 16.70 -32.84
CA ASN A 341 11.79 17.51 -33.05
C ASN A 341 12.26 17.34 -34.49
N ARG A 342 11.60 18.05 -35.42
CA ARG A 342 12.15 18.50 -36.70
C ARG A 342 11.07 19.27 -37.44
N GLU A 343 10.96 20.55 -37.12
CA GLU A 343 10.64 21.60 -38.08
C GLU A 343 10.93 22.95 -37.42
N GLY A 344 11.96 23.61 -37.94
CA GLY A 344 12.52 24.87 -37.44
C GLY A 344 13.75 25.19 -38.28
N VAL A 345 13.46 25.72 -39.47
CA VAL A 345 14.42 26.34 -40.40
C VAL A 345 15.10 27.54 -39.74
#